data_AF-A0A6J7EZR9-F1
#
_entry.id   AF-A0A6J7EZR9-F1
#
_cell.length_a   1.000
_cell.length_b   1.000
_cell.length_c   1.000
_cell.angle_alpha   90.00
_cell.angle_beta   90.00
_cell.angle_gamma   90.00
#
_symmetry.space_group_name_H-M   'P 1'
#
loop_
_entity.id
_entity.type
_entity.pdbx_description
1 polymer ?
#
loop_
_entity_poly.entity_id
_entity_poly.type
_entity_poly.pdbx_seq_one_letter_code
_entity_poly.pdbx_strand_id
1 'polypeptide(L)'
;MSMGATAERLHDRFPTLTKERADKYAYQSQMKTAAAYEKGLIQRDLIPTAARSADLGWTIISADESPRPTTTLEGLAALKTPFRPSGRVTAGNSSGINDGATIALLASEDKAKELGLSIKAKMVTFAFSGVEPEVMGYGPVPSTTKALAKAGLTIADIGAFEINEAFAVQVIAFLEHFGIADDDPRVNPYGGAIAVGHPLASSGVRLMINLARTFEAQPDVRYGITTMCIGLGMGGTVIWENPHFNGGNK
;
A
#
# COMPACT_ATOMS: atom_id res chain seq x y z
N MET A 1 -4.55 23.54 -0.27
CA MET A 1 -4.94 22.47 -1.23
C MET A 1 -5.14 21.19 -0.44
N SER A 2 -6.33 20.57 -0.49
CA SER A 2 -6.56 19.30 0.20
C SER A 2 -6.02 18.14 -0.62
N MET A 3 -5.64 17.03 0.02
CA MET A 3 -5.10 15.85 -0.69
C MET A 3 -6.15 15.23 -1.63
N GLY A 4 -7.43 15.19 -1.22
CA GLY A 4 -8.49 14.71 -2.10
C GLY A 4 -8.68 15.55 -3.37
N ALA A 5 -8.44 16.86 -3.32
CA ALA A 5 -8.45 17.70 -4.52
C ALA A 5 -7.31 17.33 -5.50
N THR A 6 -6.16 16.84 -5.00
CA THR A 6 -5.09 16.35 -5.88
C THR A 6 -5.45 15.02 -6.55
N ALA A 7 -6.20 14.17 -5.87
CA ALA A 7 -6.73 12.92 -6.43
C ALA A 7 -7.80 13.18 -7.50
N GLU A 8 -8.68 14.18 -7.30
CA GLU A 8 -9.61 14.64 -8.32
C GLU A 8 -8.89 15.09 -9.61
N ARG A 9 -7.77 15.81 -9.47
CA ARG A 9 -6.96 16.24 -10.61
C ARG A 9 -6.24 15.10 -11.32
N LEU A 10 -5.92 13.99 -10.63
CA LEU A 10 -5.42 12.80 -11.31
C LEU A 10 -6.48 12.22 -12.24
N HIS A 11 -7.74 12.14 -11.79
CA HIS A 11 -8.82 11.74 -12.68
C HIS A 11 -9.01 12.71 -13.86
N ASP A 12 -8.80 14.01 -13.67
CA ASP A 12 -8.88 14.99 -14.76
C ASP A 12 -7.73 14.81 -15.77
N ARG A 13 -6.52 14.51 -15.28
CA ARG A 13 -5.33 14.28 -16.11
C ARG A 13 -5.41 12.96 -16.87
N PHE A 14 -6.03 11.94 -16.29
CA PHE A 14 -6.17 10.62 -16.87
C PHE A 14 -7.65 10.21 -16.90
N PRO A 15 -8.42 10.61 -17.93
CA PRO A 15 -9.86 10.35 -18.00
C PRO A 15 -10.24 8.86 -18.03
N THR A 16 -9.30 7.99 -18.39
CA THR A 16 -9.40 6.52 -18.34
C THR A 16 -9.55 6.00 -16.91
N LEU A 17 -9.07 6.74 -15.91
CA LEU A 17 -9.21 6.41 -14.50
C LEU A 17 -10.58 6.88 -14.03
N THR A 18 -11.62 6.07 -14.20
CA THR A 18 -12.99 6.47 -13.84
C THR A 18 -13.28 6.28 -12.35
N LYS A 19 -14.42 6.81 -11.87
CA LYS A 19 -14.90 6.55 -10.49
C LYS A 19 -15.18 5.07 -10.30
N GLU A 20 -15.76 4.41 -11.28
CA GLU A 20 -16.14 3.00 -11.23
C GLU A 20 -14.90 2.11 -11.09
N ARG A 21 -13.79 2.44 -11.78
CA ARG A 21 -12.50 1.76 -11.60
C ARG A 21 -11.94 1.97 -10.19
N ALA A 22 -11.98 3.20 -9.69
CA ALA A 22 -11.52 3.54 -8.34
C ALA A 22 -12.35 2.81 -7.26
N ASP A 23 -13.68 2.75 -7.41
CA ASP A 23 -14.59 2.04 -6.50
C ASP A 23 -14.36 0.53 -6.59
N LYS A 24 -14.15 -0.03 -7.79
CA LYS A 24 -13.81 -1.45 -7.95
C LYS A 24 -12.50 -1.79 -7.23
N TYR A 25 -11.46 -0.96 -7.38
CA TYR A 25 -10.20 -1.15 -6.67
C TYR A 25 -10.40 -1.08 -5.14
N ALA A 26 -11.16 -0.11 -4.66
CA ALA A 26 -11.46 0.06 -3.25
C ALA A 26 -12.22 -1.13 -2.65
N TYR A 27 -13.20 -1.66 -3.38
CA TYR A 27 -13.88 -2.91 -3.02
C TYR A 27 -12.90 -4.07 -2.89
N GLN A 28 -11.98 -4.23 -3.85
CA GLN A 28 -10.97 -5.29 -3.80
C GLN A 28 -10.02 -5.12 -2.61
N SER A 29 -9.64 -3.90 -2.24
CA SER A 29 -8.83 -3.66 -1.04
C SER A 29 -9.55 -4.17 0.22
N GLN A 30 -10.84 -3.87 0.38
CA GLN A 30 -11.67 -4.36 1.49
C GLN A 30 -11.78 -5.90 1.49
N MET A 31 -12.04 -6.52 0.33
CA MET A 31 -12.18 -7.98 0.23
C MET A 31 -10.87 -8.72 0.50
N LYS A 32 -9.74 -8.20 -0.02
CA LYS A 32 -8.41 -8.77 0.25
C LYS A 32 -8.05 -8.70 1.73
N THR A 33 -8.34 -7.57 2.39
CA THR A 33 -8.14 -7.44 3.84
C THR A 33 -9.04 -8.38 4.63
N ALA A 34 -10.33 -8.49 4.29
CA ALA A 34 -11.25 -9.42 4.93
C ALA A 34 -10.76 -10.88 4.84
N ALA A 35 -10.34 -11.31 3.65
CA ALA A 35 -9.79 -12.65 3.44
C ALA A 35 -8.48 -12.89 4.20
N ALA A 36 -7.63 -11.87 4.34
CA ALA A 36 -6.39 -11.96 5.11
C ALA A 36 -6.66 -12.09 6.62
N TYR A 37 -7.66 -11.38 7.14
CA TYR A 37 -8.13 -11.50 8.52
C TYR A 37 -8.73 -12.87 8.82
N GLU A 38 -9.60 -13.36 7.94
CA GLU A 38 -10.24 -14.69 8.06
C GLU A 38 -9.19 -15.82 8.14
N LYS A 39 -8.11 -15.70 7.36
CA LYS A 39 -7.01 -16.66 7.32
C LYS A 39 -5.97 -16.47 8.44
N GLY A 40 -6.12 -15.48 9.31
CA GLY A 40 -5.18 -15.24 10.41
C GLY A 40 -3.82 -14.67 9.97
N LEU A 41 -3.71 -14.10 8.76
CA LEU A 41 -2.41 -13.73 8.15
C LEU A 41 -1.85 -12.41 8.70
N ILE A 42 -2.71 -11.53 9.20
CA ILE A 42 -2.33 -10.20 9.68
C ILE A 42 -2.00 -10.23 11.18
N GLN A 43 -2.76 -11.02 11.94
CA GLN A 43 -2.79 -11.02 13.40
C GLN A 43 -1.43 -11.29 14.03
N ARG A 44 -0.59 -12.11 13.39
CA ARG A 44 0.75 -12.46 13.90
C ARG A 44 1.71 -11.29 14.03
N ASP A 45 1.47 -10.18 13.31
CA ASP A 45 2.30 -8.98 13.36
C ASP A 45 1.59 -7.81 14.06
N LEU A 46 0.38 -8.02 14.60
CA LEU A 46 -0.30 -7.04 15.43
C LEU A 46 0.16 -7.19 16.88
N ILE A 47 0.47 -6.06 17.52
CA ILE A 47 0.78 -6.02 18.95
C ILE A 47 -0.47 -5.55 19.69
N PRO A 48 -1.15 -6.43 20.46
CA PRO A 48 -2.33 -6.03 21.21
C PRO A 48 -1.99 -4.87 22.14
N THR A 49 -2.75 -3.79 22.02
CA THR A 49 -2.44 -2.52 22.70
C THR A 49 -3.61 -2.13 23.59
N ALA A 50 -3.31 -1.73 24.83
CA ALA A 50 -4.31 -1.20 25.73
C ALA A 50 -4.79 0.17 25.25
N ALA A 51 -6.11 0.35 25.18
CA ALA A 51 -6.74 1.59 24.75
C ALA A 51 -7.86 1.98 25.69
N ARG A 52 -8.14 3.28 25.75
CA ARG A 52 -9.32 3.76 26.47
C ARG A 52 -10.56 3.57 25.62
N SER A 53 -11.60 3.02 26.25
CA SER A 53 -12.95 2.95 25.70
C SER A 53 -13.85 3.81 26.59
N ALA A 54 -14.76 4.58 25.97
CA ALA A 54 -15.73 5.37 26.72
C ALA A 54 -16.66 4.47 27.56
N ASP A 55 -17.00 3.29 27.04
CA ASP A 55 -17.95 2.38 27.66
C ASP A 55 -17.29 1.40 28.64
N LEU A 56 -16.07 0.94 28.32
CA LEU A 56 -15.38 -0.12 29.08
C LEU A 56 -14.25 0.40 29.98
N GLY A 57 -13.94 1.70 29.93
CA GLY A 57 -12.77 2.28 30.59
C GLY A 57 -11.48 1.92 29.87
N TRP A 58 -10.94 0.72 30.12
CA TRP A 58 -9.79 0.17 29.42
C TRP A 58 -10.17 -1.10 28.66
N THR A 59 -9.70 -1.21 27.44
CA THR A 59 -9.86 -2.40 26.59
C THR A 59 -8.53 -2.76 25.92
N ILE A 60 -8.47 -3.95 25.32
CA ILE A 60 -7.35 -4.36 24.47
C ILE A 60 -7.82 -4.31 23.02
N ILE A 61 -7.12 -3.54 22.20
CA ILE A 61 -7.29 -3.52 20.75
C ILE A 61 -6.32 -4.54 20.17
N SER A 62 -6.85 -5.57 19.50
CA SER A 62 -6.10 -6.68 18.91
C SER A 62 -6.36 -6.89 17.41
N ALA A 63 -7.19 -6.04 16.80
CA ALA A 63 -7.53 -6.06 15.39
C ALA A 63 -7.72 -4.63 14.86
N ASP A 64 -7.52 -4.43 13.56
CA ASP A 64 -7.80 -3.15 12.91
C ASP A 64 -9.31 -2.87 12.93
N GLU A 65 -9.70 -1.64 13.26
CA GLU A 65 -11.11 -1.24 13.37
C GLU A 65 -11.72 -0.79 12.02
N SER A 66 -10.85 -0.41 11.07
CA SER A 66 -11.25 0.16 9.78
C SER A 66 -11.83 -0.81 8.76
N PRO A 67 -11.41 -2.10 8.68
CA PRO A 67 -11.93 -3.02 7.68
C PRO A 67 -13.45 -3.15 7.71
N ARG A 68 -14.06 -3.09 6.52
CA ARG A 68 -15.52 -3.21 6.30
C ARG A 68 -15.78 -4.37 5.33
N PRO A 69 -15.83 -5.63 5.83
CA PRO A 69 -16.04 -6.82 4.99
C PRO A 69 -17.43 -6.84 4.32
N THR A 70 -18.35 -5.99 4.75
CA THR A 70 -19.69 -5.84 4.17
C THR A 70 -19.77 -4.78 3.05
N THR A 71 -18.63 -4.22 2.62
CA THR A 71 -18.56 -3.25 1.52
C THR A 71 -19.15 -3.83 0.24
N THR A 72 -20.00 -3.08 -0.46
CA THR A 72 -20.57 -3.46 -1.77
C THR A 72 -20.26 -2.40 -2.82
N LEU A 73 -20.23 -2.79 -4.10
CA LEU A 73 -20.02 -1.86 -5.21
C LEU A 73 -21.15 -0.83 -5.30
N GLU A 74 -22.40 -1.26 -5.06
CA GLU A 74 -23.57 -0.38 -5.02
C GLU A 74 -23.45 0.65 -3.90
N GLY A 75 -22.96 0.22 -2.73
CA GLY A 75 -22.70 1.09 -1.59
C GLY A 75 -21.64 2.14 -1.90
N LEU A 76 -20.52 1.74 -2.52
CA LEU A 76 -19.46 2.65 -2.96
C LEU A 76 -19.94 3.63 -4.03
N ALA A 77 -20.74 3.16 -4.99
CA ALA A 77 -21.29 3.98 -6.05
C ALA A 77 -22.17 5.13 -5.52
N ALA A 78 -22.92 4.88 -4.43
CA ALA A 78 -23.83 5.84 -3.80
C ALA A 78 -23.14 6.88 -2.90
N LEU A 79 -21.83 6.76 -2.64
CA LEU A 79 -21.13 7.68 -1.75
C LEU A 79 -20.98 9.08 -2.36
N LYS A 80 -21.13 10.09 -1.50
CA LYS A 80 -20.93 11.50 -1.86
C LYS A 80 -19.46 11.80 -2.16
N THR A 81 -19.23 12.85 -2.96
CA THR A 81 -17.91 13.31 -3.38
C THR A 81 -17.53 14.59 -2.63
N PRO A 82 -16.85 14.51 -1.48
CA PRO A 82 -16.69 15.66 -0.57
C PRO A 82 -15.73 16.74 -1.10
N PHE A 83 -14.94 16.44 -2.13
CA PHE A 83 -13.88 17.33 -2.61
C PHE A 83 -14.33 18.29 -3.72
N ARG A 84 -15.39 17.95 -4.48
CA ARG A 84 -16.06 18.84 -5.43
C ARG A 84 -17.42 18.28 -5.88
N PRO A 85 -18.35 19.14 -6.37
CA PRO A 85 -19.54 18.68 -7.09
C PRO A 85 -19.16 17.81 -8.29
N SER A 86 -19.91 16.73 -8.53
CA SER A 86 -19.65 15.77 -9.62
C SER A 86 -18.22 15.20 -9.62
N GLY A 87 -17.64 15.07 -8.42
CA GLY A 87 -16.31 14.49 -8.24
C GLY A 87 -16.31 12.97 -8.47
N ARG A 88 -15.13 12.37 -8.28
CA ARG A 88 -14.92 10.93 -8.42
C ARG A 88 -14.27 10.31 -7.18
N VAL A 89 -13.72 11.14 -6.31
CA VAL A 89 -13.14 10.72 -5.03
C VAL A 89 -14.22 10.73 -3.95
N THR A 90 -14.36 9.63 -3.23
CA THR A 90 -15.32 9.41 -2.15
C THR A 90 -14.61 8.90 -0.89
N ALA A 91 -15.32 8.89 0.24
CA ALA A 91 -14.79 8.26 1.46
C ALA A 91 -14.52 6.75 1.31
N GLY A 92 -15.16 6.09 0.33
CA GLY A 92 -15.00 4.65 0.11
C GLY A 92 -13.80 4.29 -0.75
N ASN A 93 -13.33 5.21 -1.60
CA ASN A 93 -12.18 5.01 -2.49
C ASN A 93 -10.94 5.83 -2.09
N SER A 94 -10.92 6.27 -0.83
CA SER A 94 -9.82 6.99 -0.18
C SER A 94 -9.39 6.27 1.08
N SER A 95 -8.14 6.44 1.51
CA SER A 95 -7.75 6.00 2.85
C SER A 95 -8.45 6.82 3.94
N GLY A 96 -8.72 6.17 5.08
CA GLY A 96 -9.26 6.83 6.27
C GLY A 96 -8.26 7.75 7.00
N ILE A 97 -8.74 8.38 8.07
CA ILE A 97 -7.91 9.05 9.08
C ILE A 97 -7.74 8.04 10.22
N ASN A 98 -6.49 7.76 10.58
CA ASN A 98 -6.19 6.63 11.44
C ASN A 98 -5.05 6.93 12.41
N ASP A 99 -5.16 6.35 13.59
CA ASP A 99 -4.09 6.24 14.56
C ASP A 99 -3.40 4.89 14.40
N GLY A 100 -2.07 4.88 14.45
CA GLY A 100 -1.31 3.64 14.33
C GLY A 100 0.19 3.87 14.35
N ALA A 101 0.91 2.85 14.82
CA ALA A 101 2.35 2.83 14.89
C ALA A 101 2.88 1.49 14.40
N THR A 102 4.07 1.52 13.81
CA THR A 102 4.76 0.35 13.26
C THR A 102 6.24 0.47 13.60
N ILE A 103 6.89 -0.67 13.83
CA ILE A 103 8.31 -0.74 14.15
C ILE A 103 8.97 -1.75 13.21
N ALA A 104 10.19 -1.42 12.78
CA ALA A 104 11.08 -2.35 12.10
C ALA A 104 12.49 -2.24 12.69
N LEU A 105 13.20 -3.36 12.72
CA LEU A 105 14.63 -3.39 13.08
C LEU A 105 15.45 -3.44 11.80
N LEU A 106 16.44 -2.55 11.70
CA LEU A 106 17.42 -2.55 10.61
C LEU A 106 18.76 -3.04 11.16
N ALA A 107 19.39 -3.96 10.44
CA ALA A 107 20.71 -4.50 10.75
C ALA A 107 21.48 -4.80 9.47
N SER A 108 22.80 -4.86 9.56
CA SER A 108 23.60 -5.48 8.50
C SER A 108 23.27 -6.98 8.41
N GLU A 109 23.39 -7.55 7.20
CA GLU A 109 23.15 -8.99 7.00
C GLU A 109 24.06 -9.84 7.91
N ASP A 110 25.33 -9.47 8.03
CA ASP A 110 26.29 -10.18 8.88
C ASP A 110 25.89 -10.14 10.35
N LYS A 111 25.42 -8.98 10.85
CA LYS A 111 25.00 -8.87 12.26
C LYS A 111 23.70 -9.62 12.52
N ALA A 112 22.76 -9.61 11.56
CA ALA A 112 21.55 -10.40 11.65
C ALA A 112 21.86 -11.90 11.72
N LYS A 113 22.79 -12.40 10.90
CA LYS A 113 23.25 -13.80 10.95
C LYS A 113 23.98 -14.13 12.25
N GLU A 114 24.89 -13.28 12.70
CA GLU A 114 25.63 -13.44 13.96
C GLU A 114 24.68 -13.57 15.17
N LEU A 115 23.63 -12.75 15.22
CA LEU A 115 22.65 -12.73 16.30
C LEU A 115 21.48 -13.74 16.11
N GLY A 116 21.47 -14.53 15.04
CA GLY A 116 20.38 -15.46 14.74
C GLY A 116 19.03 -14.80 14.46
N LEU A 117 19.03 -13.54 13.98
CA LEU A 117 17.81 -12.80 13.65
C LEU A 117 17.25 -13.26 12.30
N SER A 118 15.93 -13.45 12.24
CA SER A 118 15.23 -13.75 10.98
C SER A 118 15.19 -12.53 10.06
N ILE A 119 15.79 -12.65 8.87
CA ILE A 119 15.75 -11.60 7.85
C ILE A 119 14.41 -11.68 7.11
N LYS A 120 13.62 -10.61 7.14
CA LYS A 120 12.28 -10.55 6.53
C LYS A 120 12.27 -9.96 5.11
N ALA A 121 13.22 -9.09 4.81
CA ALA A 121 13.43 -8.48 3.49
C ALA A 121 14.85 -7.91 3.42
N LYS A 122 15.45 -7.86 2.23
CA LYS A 122 16.75 -7.20 2.00
C LYS A 122 16.55 -5.96 1.14
N MET A 123 17.03 -4.79 1.58
CA MET A 123 16.92 -3.57 0.77
C MET A 123 17.96 -3.60 -0.37
N VAL A 124 17.50 -3.60 -1.62
CA VAL A 124 18.37 -3.54 -2.82
C VAL A 124 18.74 -2.08 -3.10
N THR A 125 17.72 -1.23 -3.25
CA THR A 125 17.91 0.19 -3.50
C THR A 125 16.63 0.96 -3.17
N PHE A 126 16.72 2.27 -3.19
CA PHE A 126 15.58 3.18 -3.08
C PHE A 126 15.79 4.42 -3.94
N ALA A 127 14.70 5.09 -4.26
CA ALA A 127 14.72 6.38 -4.92
C ALA A 127 13.54 7.26 -4.50
N PHE A 128 13.79 8.56 -4.53
CA PHE A 128 12.77 9.60 -4.44
C PHE A 128 12.72 10.40 -5.74
N SER A 129 11.52 10.89 -6.07
CA SER A 129 11.28 11.81 -7.18
C SER A 129 10.23 12.86 -6.80
N GLY A 130 10.38 14.05 -7.38
CA GLY A 130 9.37 15.11 -7.30
C GLY A 130 8.39 15.04 -8.48
N VAL A 131 7.18 15.55 -8.26
CA VAL A 131 6.13 15.79 -9.26
C VAL A 131 5.42 17.10 -8.93
N GLU A 132 4.53 17.59 -9.79
CA GLU A 132 3.77 18.78 -9.44
C GLU A 132 2.90 18.53 -8.19
N PRO A 133 2.85 19.46 -7.22
CA PRO A 133 2.07 19.29 -6.00
C PRO A 133 0.58 18.98 -6.24
N GLU A 134 0.05 19.46 -7.37
CA GLU A 134 -1.35 19.30 -7.75
C GLU A 134 -1.75 17.88 -8.14
N VAL A 135 -0.78 17.06 -8.54
CA VAL A 135 -0.94 15.66 -8.93
C VAL A 135 0.00 14.75 -8.13
N MET A 136 0.25 15.10 -6.86
CA MET A 136 1.21 14.43 -5.99
C MET A 136 1.03 12.90 -5.92
N GLY A 137 -0.19 12.40 -6.09
CA GLY A 137 -0.48 10.97 -6.19
C GLY A 137 0.29 10.26 -7.33
N TYR A 138 0.73 10.97 -8.37
CA TYR A 138 1.54 10.38 -9.44
C TYR A 138 3.00 10.08 -9.03
N GLY A 139 3.47 10.59 -7.89
CA GLY A 139 4.85 10.45 -7.39
C GLY A 139 5.46 9.04 -7.43
N PRO A 140 4.71 7.95 -7.12
CA PRO A 140 5.19 6.57 -7.23
C PRO A 140 5.75 6.18 -8.59
N VAL A 141 5.23 6.74 -9.68
CA VAL A 141 5.65 6.38 -11.05
C VAL A 141 7.11 6.79 -11.31
N PRO A 142 7.50 8.07 -11.20
CA PRO A 142 8.89 8.47 -11.42
C PRO A 142 9.84 7.95 -10.33
N SER A 143 9.40 7.80 -9.07
CA SER A 143 10.27 7.20 -8.04
C SER A 143 10.57 5.73 -8.33
N THR A 144 9.58 4.96 -8.80
CA THR A 144 9.77 3.55 -9.17
C THR A 144 10.64 3.42 -10.40
N THR A 145 10.40 4.22 -11.44
CA THR A 145 11.23 4.26 -12.65
C THR A 145 12.70 4.51 -12.30
N LYS A 146 12.97 5.47 -11.41
CA LYS A 146 14.32 5.79 -10.95
C LYS A 146 14.94 4.69 -10.09
N ALA A 147 14.16 4.05 -9.21
CA ALA A 147 14.64 2.94 -8.39
C ALA A 147 15.01 1.72 -9.24
N LEU A 148 14.15 1.36 -10.21
CA LEU A 148 14.38 0.28 -11.16
C LEU A 148 15.65 0.50 -11.98
N ALA A 149 15.81 1.68 -12.56
CA ALA A 149 17.02 2.05 -13.30
C ALA A 149 18.30 1.94 -12.45
N LYS A 150 18.24 2.38 -11.17
CA LYS A 150 19.37 2.28 -10.24
C LYS A 150 19.71 0.82 -9.87
N ALA A 151 18.73 -0.07 -9.85
CA ALA A 151 18.92 -1.49 -9.60
C ALA A 151 19.29 -2.31 -10.85
N GLY A 152 19.23 -1.72 -12.04
CA GLY A 152 19.36 -2.47 -13.29
C GLY A 152 18.19 -3.43 -13.54
N LEU A 153 17.02 -3.13 -12.97
CA LEU A 153 15.80 -3.94 -13.07
C LEU A 153 14.75 -3.26 -13.94
N THR A 154 13.79 -4.05 -14.39
CA THR A 154 12.56 -3.60 -15.06
C THR A 154 11.34 -3.91 -14.19
N ILE A 155 10.19 -3.32 -14.53
CA ILE A 155 8.94 -3.62 -13.81
C ILE A 155 8.55 -5.11 -13.91
N ALA A 156 8.97 -5.80 -14.98
CA ALA A 156 8.71 -7.22 -15.19
C ALA A 156 9.48 -8.11 -14.20
N ASP A 157 10.56 -7.62 -13.61
CA ASP A 157 11.33 -8.34 -12.58
C ASP A 157 10.67 -8.28 -11.20
N ILE A 158 9.65 -7.44 -11.02
CA ILE A 158 8.95 -7.25 -9.76
C ILE A 158 7.77 -8.22 -9.66
N GLY A 159 7.85 -9.14 -8.69
CA GLY A 159 6.84 -10.16 -8.43
C GLY A 159 5.82 -9.79 -7.35
N ALA A 160 6.07 -8.74 -6.56
CA ALA A 160 5.16 -8.30 -5.49
C ALA A 160 5.15 -6.77 -5.34
N PHE A 161 3.96 -6.20 -5.17
CA PHE A 161 3.76 -4.75 -5.06
C PHE A 161 2.99 -4.40 -3.79
N GLU A 162 3.58 -3.57 -2.95
CA GLU A 162 2.90 -2.89 -1.85
C GLU A 162 2.88 -1.38 -2.15
N ILE A 163 1.75 -0.92 -2.67
CA ILE A 163 1.51 0.47 -3.05
C ILE A 163 0.62 1.09 -1.96
N ASN A 164 1.09 2.17 -1.32
CA ASN A 164 0.23 2.86 -0.35
C ASN A 164 -1.03 3.41 -1.04
N GLU A 165 -2.19 3.01 -0.56
CA GLU A 165 -3.49 3.37 -1.15
C GLU A 165 -4.02 4.68 -0.57
N ALA A 166 -3.32 5.79 -0.81
CA ALA A 166 -3.81 7.11 -0.35
C ALA A 166 -5.18 7.42 -0.97
N PHE A 167 -5.31 7.14 -2.27
CA PHE A 167 -6.55 7.17 -3.03
C PHE A 167 -6.49 6.06 -4.08
N ALA A 168 -7.62 5.40 -4.36
CA ALA A 168 -7.66 4.34 -5.37
C ALA A 168 -7.15 4.83 -6.74
N VAL A 169 -7.53 6.06 -7.15
CA VAL A 169 -7.07 6.68 -8.40
C VAL A 169 -5.55 6.75 -8.53
N GLN A 170 -4.84 7.01 -7.43
CA GLN A 170 -3.39 7.07 -7.44
C GLN A 170 -2.77 5.69 -7.69
N VAL A 171 -3.36 4.63 -7.13
CA VAL A 171 -2.88 3.28 -7.37
C VAL A 171 -3.14 2.86 -8.80
N ILE A 172 -4.36 3.02 -9.31
CA ILE A 172 -4.66 2.65 -10.70
C ILE A 172 -3.90 3.50 -11.73
N ALA A 173 -3.53 4.75 -11.40
CA ALA A 173 -2.62 5.54 -12.24
C ALA A 173 -1.22 4.91 -12.35
N PHE A 174 -0.70 4.38 -11.23
CA PHE A 174 0.57 3.65 -11.22
C PHE A 174 0.46 2.34 -12.03
N LEU A 175 -0.62 1.58 -11.83
CA LEU A 175 -0.83 0.32 -12.53
C LEU A 175 -0.98 0.54 -14.05
N GLU A 176 -1.77 1.52 -14.47
CA GLU A 176 -1.96 1.88 -15.87
C GLU A 176 -0.64 2.30 -16.54
N HIS A 177 0.19 3.10 -15.86
CA HIS A 177 1.51 3.50 -16.38
C HIS A 177 2.42 2.31 -16.67
N PHE A 178 2.42 1.31 -15.79
CA PHE A 178 3.27 0.12 -15.90
C PHE A 178 2.62 -1.04 -16.65
N GLY A 179 1.41 -0.87 -17.19
CA GLY A 179 0.68 -1.93 -17.89
C GLY A 179 0.26 -3.09 -17.00
N ILE A 180 0.02 -2.83 -15.71
CA ILE A 180 -0.43 -3.82 -14.72
C ILE A 180 -1.96 -3.75 -14.63
N ALA A 181 -2.63 -4.90 -14.58
CA ALA A 181 -4.08 -4.95 -14.43
C ALA A 181 -4.51 -4.44 -13.04
N ASP A 182 -5.65 -3.73 -12.96
CA ASP A 182 -6.19 -3.19 -11.70
C ASP A 182 -6.45 -4.29 -10.64
N ASP A 183 -6.68 -5.53 -11.07
CA ASP A 183 -6.93 -6.72 -10.24
C ASP A 183 -5.76 -7.71 -10.19
N ASP A 184 -4.56 -7.31 -10.62
CA ASP A 184 -3.36 -8.16 -10.58
C ASP A 184 -3.13 -8.69 -9.14
N PRO A 185 -3.03 -10.03 -8.95
CA PRO A 185 -2.91 -10.63 -7.63
C PRO A 185 -1.62 -10.27 -6.90
N ARG A 186 -0.60 -9.75 -7.61
CA ARG A 186 0.66 -9.31 -7.02
C ARG A 186 0.54 -7.98 -6.27
N VAL A 187 -0.54 -7.22 -6.51
CA VAL A 187 -0.74 -5.87 -5.96
C VAL A 187 -1.55 -5.92 -4.67
N ASN A 188 -0.94 -5.45 -3.58
CA ASN A 188 -1.54 -5.35 -2.24
C ASN A 188 -2.34 -6.61 -1.87
N PRO A 189 -1.74 -7.82 -1.86
CA PRO A 189 -2.47 -9.08 -1.70
C PRO A 189 -3.24 -9.20 -0.37
N TYR A 190 -2.88 -8.40 0.64
CA TYR A 190 -3.54 -8.34 1.95
C TYR A 190 -4.47 -7.11 2.09
N GLY A 191 -4.76 -6.44 0.98
CA GLY A 191 -5.39 -5.12 0.94
C GLY A 191 -4.44 -4.02 1.42
N GLY A 192 -4.95 -2.81 1.55
CA GLY A 192 -4.13 -1.65 1.87
C GLY A 192 -4.86 -0.55 2.59
N ALA A 193 -4.34 0.67 2.48
CA ALA A 193 -4.74 1.81 3.30
C ALA A 193 -6.21 2.25 3.10
N ILE A 194 -6.88 1.85 2.03
CA ILE A 194 -8.33 2.05 1.89
C ILE A 194 -9.10 1.18 2.91
N ALA A 195 -8.61 -0.03 3.18
CA ALA A 195 -9.24 -0.95 4.12
C ALA A 195 -8.75 -0.79 5.56
N VAL A 196 -7.43 -0.69 5.77
CA VAL A 196 -6.82 -0.66 7.12
C VAL A 196 -6.46 0.74 7.59
N GLY A 197 -6.54 1.74 6.71
CA GLY A 197 -6.24 3.12 7.05
C GLY A 197 -4.82 3.60 6.75
N HIS A 198 -4.61 4.91 6.92
CA HIS A 198 -3.35 5.59 6.58
C HIS A 198 -2.79 6.45 7.72
N PRO A 199 -2.28 5.85 8.81
CA PRO A 199 -1.48 6.59 9.78
C PRO A 199 -0.16 7.02 9.10
N LEU A 200 -0.03 8.32 8.80
CA LEU A 200 0.94 8.85 7.83
C LEU A 200 2.37 8.32 8.02
N ALA A 201 2.93 8.48 9.23
CA ALA A 201 4.31 8.08 9.54
C ALA A 201 4.50 6.56 9.68
N SER A 202 3.42 5.80 9.91
CA SER A 202 3.43 4.36 10.15
C SER A 202 3.29 3.55 8.85
N SER A 203 2.61 4.12 7.86
CA SER A 203 2.21 3.39 6.64
C SER A 203 3.38 2.81 5.84
N GLY A 204 4.55 3.46 5.86
CA GLY A 204 5.72 2.96 5.14
C GLY A 204 6.21 1.60 5.66
N VAL A 205 6.34 1.44 6.97
CA VAL A 205 6.75 0.14 7.55
C VAL A 205 5.62 -0.88 7.45
N ARG A 206 4.35 -0.46 7.52
CA ARG A 206 3.21 -1.36 7.26
C ARG A 206 3.30 -2.03 5.88
N LEU A 207 3.64 -1.28 4.82
CA LEU A 207 3.89 -1.84 3.49
C LEU A 207 5.01 -2.88 3.53
N MET A 208 6.10 -2.60 4.25
CA MET A 208 7.23 -3.54 4.37
C MET A 208 6.83 -4.83 5.07
N ILE A 209 6.01 -4.74 6.13
CA ILE A 209 5.50 -5.92 6.85
C ILE A 209 4.64 -6.76 5.90
N ASN A 210 3.70 -6.15 5.17
CA ASN A 210 2.91 -6.86 4.17
C ASN A 210 3.79 -7.53 3.10
N LEU A 211 4.76 -6.82 2.55
CA LEU A 211 5.66 -7.36 1.54
C LEU A 211 6.47 -8.55 2.06
N ALA A 212 6.93 -8.48 3.31
CA ALA A 212 7.62 -9.59 3.97
C ALA A 212 6.72 -10.83 4.10
N ARG A 213 5.41 -10.67 4.35
CA ARG A 213 4.48 -11.81 4.33
C ARG A 213 4.38 -12.44 2.94
N THR A 214 4.33 -11.61 1.88
CA THR A 214 4.33 -12.11 0.50
C THR A 214 5.61 -12.89 0.20
N PHE A 215 6.76 -12.38 0.60
CA PHE A 215 8.06 -13.03 0.41
C PHE A 215 8.16 -14.39 1.10
N GLU A 216 7.67 -14.50 2.33
CA GLU A 216 7.59 -15.78 3.06
C GLU A 216 6.65 -16.78 2.37
N ALA A 217 5.51 -16.29 1.87
CA ALA A 217 4.50 -17.13 1.22
C ALA A 217 4.87 -17.53 -0.23
N GLN A 218 5.73 -16.76 -0.91
CA GLN A 218 6.08 -16.94 -2.33
C GLN A 218 7.62 -16.97 -2.51
N PRO A 219 8.28 -18.10 -2.21
CA PRO A 219 9.74 -18.27 -2.39
C PRO A 219 10.21 -18.19 -3.85
N ASP A 220 9.29 -18.16 -4.81
CA ASP A 220 9.55 -17.98 -6.24
C ASP A 220 9.62 -16.49 -6.65
N VAL A 221 9.14 -15.57 -5.79
CA VAL A 221 9.28 -14.13 -6.00
C VAL A 221 10.65 -13.66 -5.52
N ARG A 222 11.51 -13.17 -6.43
CA ARG A 222 12.83 -12.63 -6.08
C ARG A 222 12.76 -11.18 -5.59
N TYR A 223 12.08 -10.31 -6.34
CA TYR A 223 12.02 -8.88 -6.05
C TYR A 223 10.59 -8.40 -5.82
N GLY A 224 10.45 -7.46 -4.90
CA GLY A 224 9.21 -6.75 -4.61
C GLY A 224 9.47 -5.28 -4.35
N ILE A 225 8.42 -4.45 -4.41
CA ILE A 225 8.53 -3.02 -4.13
C ILE A 225 7.54 -2.57 -3.07
N THR A 226 7.98 -1.60 -2.26
CA THR A 226 7.10 -0.73 -1.49
C THR A 226 7.15 0.67 -2.08
N THR A 227 6.01 1.26 -2.44
CA THR A 227 5.97 2.58 -3.09
C THR A 227 4.81 3.43 -2.60
N MET A 228 5.00 4.74 -2.49
CA MET A 228 3.97 5.66 -1.99
C MET A 228 4.13 7.07 -2.55
N CYS A 229 3.00 7.75 -2.73
CA CYS A 229 2.98 9.19 -2.93
C CYS A 229 3.23 9.91 -1.61
N ILE A 230 3.73 11.13 -1.68
CA ILE A 230 4.03 11.98 -0.54
C ILE A 230 3.43 13.35 -0.84
N GLY A 231 2.75 13.91 0.18
CA GLY A 231 2.11 15.22 0.09
C GLY A 231 3.07 16.30 -0.42
N LEU A 232 2.52 17.31 -1.10
CA LEU A 232 3.26 18.40 -1.73
C LEU A 232 4.12 18.01 -2.95
N GLY A 233 3.93 16.82 -3.52
CA GLY A 233 4.46 16.48 -4.85
C GLY A 233 5.76 15.68 -4.81
N MET A 234 5.76 14.59 -4.04
CA MET A 234 6.89 13.67 -4.00
C MET A 234 6.41 12.22 -4.11
N GLY A 235 7.32 11.32 -4.45
CA GLY A 235 7.13 9.87 -4.37
C GLY A 235 8.39 9.19 -3.89
N GLY A 236 8.22 8.06 -3.20
CA GLY A 236 9.30 7.23 -2.69
C GLY A 236 9.06 5.77 -3.05
N THR A 237 10.11 5.09 -3.48
CA THR A 237 10.08 3.65 -3.79
C THR A 237 11.31 2.98 -3.21
N VAL A 238 11.11 1.82 -2.59
CA VAL A 238 12.17 0.92 -2.15
C VAL A 238 11.98 -0.42 -2.86
N ILE A 239 13.08 -0.95 -3.42
CA ILE A 239 13.14 -2.28 -4.00
C ILE A 239 13.73 -3.21 -2.95
N TRP A 240 13.04 -4.33 -2.74
CA TRP A 240 13.39 -5.36 -1.78
C TRP A 240 13.66 -6.67 -2.48
N GLU A 241 14.64 -7.42 -1.98
CA GLU A 241 14.91 -8.80 -2.36
C GLU A 241 14.38 -9.75 -1.28
N ASN A 242 13.77 -10.84 -1.75
CA ASN A 242 13.20 -11.89 -0.93
C ASN A 242 14.32 -12.78 -0.36
N PRO A 243 14.50 -12.83 0.99
CA PRO A 243 15.51 -13.68 1.61
C PRO A 243 15.18 -15.18 1.50
N HIS A 244 13.94 -15.53 1.14
CA HIS A 244 13.48 -16.90 0.93
C HIS A 244 13.58 -17.35 -0.53
N PHE A 245 14.06 -16.49 -1.44
CA PHE A 245 14.11 -16.81 -2.87
C PHE A 245 14.95 -18.07 -3.15
N ASN A 246 14.35 -19.06 -3.80
CA ASN A 246 15.00 -20.35 -4.11
C ASN A 246 15.28 -20.56 -5.60
N GLY A 247 14.90 -19.60 -6.45
CA GLY A 247 14.96 -19.71 -7.91
C GLY A 247 16.32 -19.39 -8.53
N GLY A 248 17.44 -19.83 -7.93
CA GLY A 248 18.80 -19.71 -8.48
C GLY A 248 19.30 -18.28 -8.79
N ASN A 249 20.61 -18.08 -8.89
CA ASN A 249 21.15 -16.82 -9.38
C ASN A 249 21.00 -16.81 -10.92
N LYS A 250 20.03 -16.07 -11.45
CA LYS A 250 20.22 -15.41 -12.75
C LYS A 250 21.09 -14.18 -12.55
#